data_AF-A6L0B1-F1
#
_entry.id   AF-A6L0B1-F1
#
_cell.length_a   1.000
_cell.length_b   1.000
_cell.length_c   1.000
_cell.angle_alpha   90.00
_cell.angle_beta   90.00
_cell.angle_gamma   90.00
#
_symmetry.space_group_name_H-M   'P 1'
#
loop_
_entity.id
_entity.type
_entity.pdbx_description
1 polymer ?
#
loop_
_entity_poly.entity_id
_entity_poly.type
_entity_poly.pdbx_seq_one_letter_code
_entity_poly.pdbx_strand_id
1 'polypeptide(L)'
;MRIVNYIFIVIILSLLGMTSCNDDKREVLPFHLDKKSYEVMLMGWNDIPITNGSGRLSVTTDDKEIVSVSCTTLGIDGATAMLRITGLEKGNVNLIVKDDVTNETERISVKVTDSYLVYMVGESKHPSLPNGTIMYLINNEAQDCYFFTYNNIEHEVHSDFITKGSYSFSVVKNSDPNLSYETFPYLTLTYKTDENDILTDADVPAKEHKFNLIGSSSLTYSVIDKFLGVDWDELAKTQNLRSVGNVTFMKMQEDGTNYLLHGEITLFPQIPEGVLK
;
A
#
# COMPACT_ATOMS: atom_id res chain seq x y z
N MET A 1 -26.52 -12.53 -72.67
CA MET A 1 -27.56 -12.95 -71.71
C MET A 1 -27.35 -14.43 -71.45
N ARG A 2 -26.70 -14.84 -70.37
CA ARG A 2 -27.38 -15.11 -69.10
C ARG A 2 -26.23 -15.54 -68.17
N ILE A 3 -25.69 -14.70 -67.30
CA ILE A 3 -26.06 -14.55 -65.86
C ILE A 3 -26.20 -15.88 -65.08
N VAL A 4 -26.24 -17.05 -65.72
CA VAL A 4 -26.60 -18.33 -65.08
C VAL A 4 -25.38 -19.16 -64.67
N ASN A 5 -24.17 -18.90 -65.18
CA ASN A 5 -22.97 -19.66 -64.78
C ASN A 5 -22.19 -19.09 -63.59
N TYR A 6 -22.36 -17.81 -63.26
CA TYR A 6 -21.72 -17.23 -62.07
C TYR A 6 -22.54 -17.44 -60.80
N ILE A 7 -23.86 -17.61 -60.91
CA ILE A 7 -24.73 -17.86 -59.75
C ILE A 7 -24.42 -19.23 -59.12
N PHE A 8 -24.10 -20.25 -59.93
CA PHE A 8 -23.78 -21.58 -59.39
C PHE A 8 -22.40 -21.65 -58.71
N ILE A 9 -21.40 -20.90 -59.20
CA ILE A 9 -20.06 -20.81 -58.59
C ILE A 9 -20.09 -19.96 -57.31
N VAL A 10 -20.91 -18.91 -57.26
CA VAL A 10 -21.07 -18.07 -56.06
C VAL A 10 -21.87 -18.79 -54.96
N ILE A 11 -22.78 -19.69 -55.30
CA ILE A 11 -23.53 -20.51 -54.33
C ILE A 11 -22.63 -21.61 -53.71
N ILE A 12 -21.67 -22.17 -54.44
CA ILE A 12 -20.73 -23.18 -53.89
C ILE A 12 -19.64 -22.53 -53.03
N LEU A 13 -19.23 -21.29 -53.32
CA LEU A 13 -18.27 -20.54 -52.49
C LEU A 13 -18.88 -19.92 -51.22
N SER A 14 -20.21 -19.81 -51.12
CA SER A 14 -20.90 -19.29 -49.92
C SER A 14 -21.27 -20.37 -48.90
N LEU A 15 -21.09 -21.65 -49.24
CA LEU A 15 -21.34 -22.80 -48.33
C LEU A 15 -20.09 -23.26 -47.55
N LEU A 16 -18.92 -22.68 -47.80
CA LEU A 16 -17.68 -22.95 -47.04
C LEU A 16 -17.40 -21.93 -45.93
N GLY A 17 -18.33 -21.00 -45.69
CA GLY A 17 -18.11 -19.84 -44.80
C GLY A 17 -18.56 -19.99 -43.35
N MET A 18 -19.00 -21.17 -42.89
CA MET A 18 -19.49 -21.33 -41.51
C MET A 18 -19.13 -22.67 -40.88
N THR A 19 -17.84 -22.90 -40.58
CA THR A 19 -17.40 -23.61 -39.37
C THR A 19 -16.04 -23.05 -38.94
N SER A 20 -16.04 -21.86 -38.35
CA SER A 20 -14.93 -21.46 -37.48
C SER A 20 -15.53 -20.81 -36.24
N CYS A 21 -16.24 -21.61 -35.45
CA CYS A 21 -15.98 -21.54 -34.02
C CYS A 21 -14.73 -22.38 -33.82
N ASN A 22 -13.55 -21.74 -33.88
CA ASN A 22 -12.45 -22.28 -33.11
C ASN A 22 -12.90 -22.12 -31.65
N ASP A 23 -13.59 -23.15 -31.14
CA ASP A 23 -13.54 -23.50 -29.72
C ASP A 23 -12.10 -23.91 -29.42
N ASP A 24 -11.14 -22.98 -29.60
CA ASP A 24 -9.85 -23.05 -28.97
C ASP A 24 -10.17 -22.91 -27.49
N LYS A 25 -10.57 -24.03 -26.88
CA LYS A 25 -10.63 -24.19 -25.43
C LYS A 25 -9.22 -23.86 -24.98
N ARG A 26 -9.00 -22.61 -24.56
CA ARG A 26 -7.76 -22.18 -23.95
C ARG A 26 -7.50 -23.19 -22.85
N GLU A 27 -6.43 -23.96 -23.01
CA GLU A 27 -6.07 -24.98 -22.05
C GLU A 27 -5.84 -24.28 -20.71
N VAL A 28 -6.61 -24.69 -19.70
CA VAL A 28 -6.53 -24.10 -18.36
C VAL A 28 -5.21 -24.58 -17.75
N LEU A 29 -4.29 -23.65 -17.51
CA LEU A 29 -3.02 -23.98 -16.86
C LEU A 29 -3.26 -24.49 -15.42
N PRO A 30 -2.42 -25.41 -14.91
CA PRO A 30 -2.48 -25.83 -13.51
C PRO A 30 -2.42 -24.65 -12.55
N PHE A 31 -3.33 -24.64 -11.57
CA PHE A 31 -3.40 -23.64 -10.53
C PHE A 31 -2.26 -23.82 -9.52
N HIS A 32 -1.50 -22.74 -9.30
CA HIS A 32 -0.49 -22.65 -8.26
C HIS A 32 -0.29 -21.20 -7.82
N LEU A 33 0.22 -21.04 -6.59
CA LEU A 33 0.63 -19.73 -6.04
C LEU A 33 2.15 -19.71 -5.88
N ASP A 34 2.82 -18.66 -6.40
CA ASP A 34 4.28 -18.51 -6.28
C ASP A 34 4.75 -18.40 -4.83
N LYS A 35 3.94 -17.73 -4.01
CA LYS A 35 4.23 -17.46 -2.60
C LYS A 35 3.21 -18.14 -1.70
N LYS A 36 3.70 -18.72 -0.59
CA LYS A 36 2.88 -19.47 0.39
C LYS A 36 2.72 -18.77 1.74
N SER A 37 3.30 -17.58 1.90
CA SER A 37 3.23 -16.81 3.14
C SER A 37 3.07 -15.33 2.80
N TYR A 38 2.22 -14.62 3.55
CA TYR A 38 2.00 -13.19 3.35
C TYR A 38 1.91 -12.47 4.70
N GLU A 39 2.48 -11.27 4.78
CA GLU A 39 2.16 -10.32 5.84
C GLU A 39 1.14 -9.31 5.32
N VAL A 40 0.04 -9.14 6.04
CA VAL A 40 -1.08 -8.24 5.68
C VAL A 40 -1.25 -7.23 6.81
N MET A 41 -1.25 -5.95 6.47
CA MET A 41 -1.47 -4.89 7.46
C MET A 41 -2.88 -4.96 8.05
N LEU A 42 -3.03 -4.79 9.37
CA LEU A 42 -4.34 -4.56 10.00
C LEU A 42 -5.04 -3.36 9.36
N MET A 43 -6.32 -3.51 9.00
CA MET A 43 -7.12 -2.53 8.25
C MET A 43 -6.59 -2.23 6.83
N GLY A 44 -5.56 -2.94 6.38
CA GLY A 44 -5.00 -2.91 5.04
C GLY A 44 -5.37 -4.14 4.23
N TRP A 45 -4.78 -4.25 3.04
CA TRP A 45 -4.99 -5.41 2.17
C TRP A 45 -3.77 -5.70 1.27
N ASN A 46 -3.68 -6.95 0.85
CA ASN A 46 -2.79 -7.41 -0.21
C ASN A 46 -3.63 -7.85 -1.40
N ASP A 47 -3.25 -7.41 -2.60
CA ASP A 47 -3.83 -7.85 -3.86
C ASP A 47 -2.86 -8.83 -4.54
N ILE A 48 -3.27 -10.08 -4.67
CA ILE A 48 -2.46 -11.16 -5.25
C ILE A 48 -3.02 -11.49 -6.63
N PRO A 49 -2.34 -11.08 -7.72
CA PRO A 49 -2.76 -11.44 -9.07
C PRO A 49 -2.53 -12.94 -9.29
N ILE A 50 -3.52 -13.59 -9.90
CA ILE A 50 -3.48 -15.01 -10.25
C ILE A 50 -3.33 -15.08 -11.76
N THR A 51 -2.29 -15.75 -12.25
CA THR A 51 -1.91 -15.77 -13.67
C THR A 51 -2.08 -17.13 -14.34
N ASN A 52 -2.51 -18.13 -13.56
CA ASN A 52 -2.71 -19.52 -13.95
C ASN A 52 -4.08 -20.01 -13.42
N GLY A 53 -4.41 -21.29 -13.59
CA GLY A 53 -5.74 -21.80 -13.23
C GLY A 53 -6.85 -21.23 -14.09
N SER A 54 -8.09 -21.47 -13.67
CA SER A 54 -9.30 -20.93 -14.30
C SER A 54 -9.69 -19.55 -13.78
N GLY A 55 -9.15 -19.14 -12.63
CA GLY A 55 -9.51 -17.91 -11.94
C GLY A 55 -10.87 -17.99 -11.20
N ARG A 56 -11.54 -19.14 -11.23
CA ARG A 56 -12.75 -19.41 -10.43
C ARG A 56 -12.34 -20.01 -9.10
N LEU A 57 -12.08 -19.12 -8.14
CA LEU A 57 -11.47 -19.49 -6.87
C LEU A 57 -12.48 -19.49 -5.73
N SER A 58 -12.36 -20.49 -4.85
CA SER A 58 -13.00 -20.52 -3.54
C SER A 58 -11.93 -20.55 -2.45
N VAL A 59 -12.21 -19.91 -1.31
CA VAL A 59 -11.27 -19.83 -0.18
C VAL A 59 -11.95 -20.31 1.09
N THR A 60 -11.28 -21.22 1.79
CA THR A 60 -11.69 -21.66 3.13
C THR A 60 -10.65 -21.27 4.15
N THR A 61 -11.11 -20.79 5.30
CA THR A 61 -10.30 -20.46 6.48
C THR A 61 -10.99 -21.02 7.71
N ASP A 62 -10.19 -21.47 8.67
CA ASP A 62 -10.67 -21.91 9.98
C ASP A 62 -11.01 -20.72 10.89
N ASP A 63 -10.52 -19.52 10.55
CA ASP A 63 -10.74 -18.29 11.31
C ASP A 63 -11.06 -17.11 10.37
N LYS A 64 -12.30 -16.61 10.44
CA LYS A 64 -12.79 -15.47 9.64
C LYS A 64 -12.72 -14.14 10.40
N GLU A 65 -12.32 -14.17 11.67
CA GLU A 65 -12.20 -12.97 12.51
C GLU A 65 -10.89 -12.25 12.19
N ILE A 66 -9.84 -12.99 11.82
CA ILE A 66 -8.51 -12.46 11.48
C ILE A 66 -8.45 -11.80 10.08
N VAL A 67 -9.06 -12.42 9.06
CA VAL A 67 -9.04 -11.90 7.67
C VAL A 67 -10.37 -12.01 6.96
N SER A 68 -10.60 -11.07 6.03
CA SER A 68 -11.58 -11.21 4.95
C SER A 68 -10.87 -11.48 3.64
N VAL A 69 -11.40 -12.42 2.86
CA VAL A 69 -10.85 -12.78 1.55
C VAL A 69 -11.92 -12.63 0.48
N SER A 70 -11.59 -11.95 -0.61
CA SER A 70 -12.45 -11.83 -1.78
C SER A 70 -11.70 -12.19 -3.05
N CYS A 71 -12.36 -12.94 -3.94
CA CYS A 71 -11.83 -13.34 -5.23
C CYS A 71 -12.62 -12.66 -6.34
N THR A 72 -11.92 -11.96 -7.22
CA THR A 72 -12.51 -11.36 -8.42
C THR A 72 -11.92 -12.05 -9.63
N THR A 73 -12.71 -12.84 -10.37
CA THR A 73 -12.28 -13.41 -11.64
C THR A 73 -12.05 -12.29 -12.65
N LEU A 74 -10.91 -12.33 -13.33
CA LEU A 74 -10.50 -11.36 -14.32
C LEU A 74 -10.52 -12.02 -15.71
N GLY A 75 -11.08 -11.32 -16.70
CA GLY A 75 -11.17 -11.79 -18.08
C GLY A 75 -10.14 -11.13 -19.00
N ILE A 76 -9.02 -10.66 -18.46
CA ILE A 76 -8.01 -9.89 -19.21
C ILE A 76 -6.73 -10.71 -19.42
N ASP A 77 -5.96 -10.36 -20.44
CA ASP A 77 -4.67 -10.99 -20.69
C ASP A 77 -3.70 -10.68 -19.55
N GLY A 78 -3.09 -11.73 -18.98
CA GLY A 78 -2.07 -11.64 -17.94
C GLY A 78 -2.52 -12.01 -16.52
N ALA A 79 -3.83 -11.99 -16.21
CA ALA A 79 -4.35 -12.45 -14.93
C ALA A 79 -5.76 -13.05 -15.07
N THR A 80 -5.97 -14.24 -14.51
CA THR A 80 -7.23 -14.98 -14.47
C THR A 80 -8.11 -14.59 -13.28
N ALA A 81 -7.51 -14.10 -12.19
CA ALA A 81 -8.22 -13.58 -11.03
C ALA A 81 -7.35 -12.63 -10.18
N MET A 82 -8.00 -11.91 -9.27
CA MET A 82 -7.37 -11.17 -8.18
C MET A 82 -7.87 -11.73 -6.85
N LEU A 83 -6.94 -12.20 -6.02
CA LEU A 83 -7.20 -12.62 -4.64
C LEU A 83 -6.84 -11.46 -3.71
N ARG A 84 -7.84 -10.83 -3.10
CA ARG A 84 -7.64 -9.79 -2.10
C ARG A 84 -7.77 -10.36 -0.69
N ILE A 85 -6.74 -10.17 0.12
CA ILE A 85 -6.71 -10.53 1.54
C ILE A 85 -6.70 -9.24 2.36
N THR A 86 -7.67 -9.05 3.23
CA THR A 86 -7.83 -7.87 4.10
C THR A 86 -7.62 -8.28 5.55
N GLY A 87 -6.75 -7.57 6.26
CA GLY A 87 -6.49 -7.79 7.69
C GLY A 87 -7.57 -7.16 8.56
N LEU A 88 -8.23 -7.96 9.40
CA LEU A 88 -9.32 -7.54 10.27
C LEU A 88 -8.92 -7.54 11.75
N GLU A 89 -8.14 -8.53 12.18
CA GLU A 89 -7.63 -8.65 13.55
C GLU A 89 -6.19 -9.19 13.52
N LYS A 90 -5.35 -8.77 14.48
CA LYS A 90 -3.97 -9.26 14.58
C LYS A 90 -3.97 -10.76 14.88
N GLY A 91 -3.20 -11.52 14.11
CA GLY A 91 -3.12 -12.97 14.29
C GLY A 91 -2.46 -13.68 13.13
N ASN A 92 -2.40 -15.00 13.22
CA ASN A 92 -1.92 -15.86 12.14
C ASN A 92 -3.06 -16.79 11.70
N VAL A 93 -3.26 -16.93 10.40
CA VAL A 93 -4.33 -17.75 9.83
C VAL A 93 -3.84 -18.49 8.61
N ASN A 94 -4.31 -19.73 8.43
CA ASN A 94 -4.05 -20.52 7.23
C ASN A 94 -5.27 -20.47 6.31
N LEU A 95 -5.04 -20.19 5.04
CA LEU A 95 -6.06 -20.21 4.01
C LEU A 95 -5.82 -21.39 3.07
N ILE A 96 -6.90 -22.03 2.66
CA ILE A 96 -6.88 -23.00 1.56
C ILE A 96 -7.59 -22.33 0.38
N VAL A 97 -6.85 -22.06 -0.68
CA VAL A 97 -7.35 -21.51 -1.93
C VAL A 97 -7.55 -22.67 -2.89
N LYS A 98 -8.76 -22.83 -3.43
CA LYS A 98 -9.12 -23.87 -4.38
C LYS A 98 -9.50 -23.24 -5.71
N ASP A 99 -8.96 -23.76 -6.81
CA ASP A 99 -9.54 -23.52 -8.13
C ASP A 99 -10.68 -24.52 -8.36
N ASP A 100 -11.90 -24.01 -8.52
CA ASP A 100 -13.11 -24.83 -8.58
C ASP A 100 -13.25 -25.59 -9.91
N VAL A 101 -12.50 -25.20 -10.95
CA VAL A 101 -12.53 -25.87 -12.26
C VAL A 101 -11.45 -26.95 -12.34
N THR A 102 -10.21 -26.64 -11.94
CA THR A 102 -9.12 -27.63 -11.96
C THR A 102 -9.15 -28.57 -10.75
N ASN A 103 -9.88 -28.19 -9.69
CA ASN A 103 -9.92 -28.86 -8.38
C ASN A 103 -8.59 -28.87 -7.61
N GLU A 104 -7.60 -28.11 -8.06
CA GLU A 104 -6.33 -27.96 -7.36
C GLU A 104 -6.47 -27.02 -6.16
N THR A 105 -5.69 -27.30 -5.12
CA THR A 105 -5.74 -26.55 -3.86
C THR A 105 -4.35 -26.12 -3.43
N GLU A 106 -4.23 -24.90 -2.96
CA GLU A 106 -3.01 -24.31 -2.43
C GLU A 106 -3.23 -23.80 -1.01
N ARG A 107 -2.22 -23.97 -0.16
CA ARG A 107 -2.25 -23.47 1.22
C ARG A 107 -1.36 -22.25 1.35
N ILE A 108 -1.89 -21.19 1.97
CA ILE A 108 -1.12 -19.99 2.29
C ILE A 108 -1.25 -19.65 3.77
N SER A 109 -0.15 -19.24 4.38
CA SER A 109 -0.10 -18.68 5.73
C SER A 109 -0.19 -17.17 5.64
N VAL A 110 -1.01 -16.55 6.49
CA VAL A 110 -1.16 -15.10 6.56
C VAL A 110 -0.92 -14.65 7.99
N LYS A 111 -0.03 -13.66 8.16
CA LYS A 111 0.18 -12.94 9.41
C LYS A 111 -0.42 -11.54 9.27
N VAL A 112 -1.39 -11.20 10.12
CA VAL A 112 -1.90 -9.83 10.20
C VAL A 112 -1.02 -9.02 11.17
N THR A 113 -0.31 -8.03 10.63
CA THR A 113 0.63 -7.17 11.37
C THR A 113 -0.06 -5.94 11.94
N ASP A 114 0.67 -5.13 12.72
CA ASP A 114 0.21 -3.81 13.15
C ASP A 114 -0.18 -2.93 11.95
N SER A 115 -1.15 -2.04 12.13
CA SER A 115 -1.44 -1.01 11.13
C SER A 115 -0.27 -0.04 11.03
N TYR A 116 -0.09 0.59 9.88
CA TYR A 116 0.95 1.58 9.69
C TYR A 116 0.56 2.61 8.62
N LEU A 117 1.27 3.73 8.62
CA LEU A 117 1.22 4.71 7.54
C LEU A 117 2.58 4.84 6.88
N VAL A 118 2.53 5.08 5.58
CA VAL A 118 3.71 5.25 4.73
C VAL A 118 3.82 6.72 4.38
N TYR A 119 4.92 7.38 4.71
CA TYR A 119 5.26 8.70 4.17
C TYR A 119 6.34 8.57 3.10
N MET A 120 6.01 8.97 1.88
CA MET A 120 6.94 9.01 0.76
C MET A 120 7.47 10.44 0.59
N VAL A 121 8.76 10.64 0.82
CA VAL A 121 9.41 11.95 0.62
C VAL A 121 9.49 12.25 -0.87
N GLY A 122 8.68 13.20 -1.34
CA GLY A 122 8.67 13.66 -2.72
C GLY A 122 9.71 14.76 -2.97
N GLU A 123 9.63 15.84 -2.18
CA GLU A 123 10.57 16.98 -2.25
C GLU A 123 11.12 17.29 -0.86
N SER A 124 12.44 17.38 -0.74
CA SER A 124 13.11 17.65 0.51
C SER A 124 14.47 18.31 0.30
N LYS A 125 14.82 19.19 1.24
CA LYS A 125 16.18 19.72 1.42
C LYS A 125 16.83 19.24 2.71
N HIS A 126 16.17 18.34 3.44
CA HIS A 126 16.66 17.80 4.69
C HIS A 126 17.81 16.83 4.41
N PRO A 127 18.97 16.96 5.09
CA PRO A 127 20.16 16.13 4.81
C PRO A 127 19.89 14.63 5.03
N SER A 128 19.17 14.29 6.09
CA SER A 128 18.86 12.88 6.45
C SER A 128 17.65 12.30 5.74
N LEU A 129 16.80 13.14 5.12
CA LEU A 129 15.53 12.71 4.55
C LEU A 129 15.40 13.23 3.11
N PRO A 130 16.31 12.82 2.20
CA PRO A 130 16.28 13.27 0.81
C PRO A 130 15.08 12.69 0.04
N ASN A 131 14.85 13.21 -1.17
CA ASN A 131 13.84 12.67 -2.09
C ASN A 131 14.01 11.16 -2.29
N GLY A 132 12.91 10.42 -2.31
CA GLY A 132 12.93 8.97 -2.45
C GLY A 132 13.15 8.21 -1.12
N THR A 133 13.27 8.92 0.01
CA THR A 133 13.15 8.27 1.32
C THR A 133 11.70 7.87 1.58
N ILE A 134 11.49 6.67 2.08
CA ILE A 134 10.18 6.19 2.53
C ILE A 134 10.24 5.85 4.02
N MET A 135 9.22 6.28 4.75
CA MET A 135 9.11 6.06 6.20
C MET A 135 7.83 5.31 6.52
N TYR A 136 7.93 4.27 7.34
CA TYR A 136 6.80 3.51 7.86
C TYR A 136 6.58 3.87 9.32
N LEU A 137 5.46 4.50 9.64
CA LEU A 137 5.03 4.80 11.01
C LEU A 137 4.15 3.66 11.51
N ILE A 138 4.66 2.84 12.42
CA ILE A 138 3.98 1.63 12.89
C ILE A 138 3.09 1.94 14.08
N ASN A 139 1.84 1.48 14.04
CA ASN A 139 0.90 1.60 15.16
C ASN A 139 1.13 0.46 16.16
N ASN A 140 2.28 0.46 16.81
CA ASN A 140 2.60 -0.43 17.92
C ASN A 140 2.86 0.38 19.20
N GLU A 141 2.95 -0.31 20.34
CA GLU A 141 3.16 0.35 21.64
C GLU A 141 4.44 1.20 21.69
N ALA A 142 5.48 0.80 20.94
CA ALA A 142 6.76 1.51 20.87
C ALA A 142 6.75 2.72 19.92
N GLN A 143 5.69 2.89 19.12
CA GLN A 143 5.60 3.87 18.04
C GLN A 143 6.84 3.82 17.14
N ASP A 144 7.15 2.63 16.66
CA ASP A 144 8.33 2.40 15.83
C ASP A 144 8.21 3.10 14.47
N CYS A 145 9.34 3.60 13.96
CA CYS A 145 9.46 4.11 12.59
C CYS A 145 10.56 3.37 11.83
N TYR A 146 10.32 3.00 10.58
CA TYR A 146 11.30 2.30 9.73
C TYR A 146 11.60 3.11 8.46
N PHE A 147 12.88 3.18 8.09
CA PHE A 147 13.35 3.98 6.96
C PHE A 147 13.92 3.08 5.85
N PHE A 148 13.49 3.33 4.62
CA PHE A 148 13.98 2.66 3.41
C PHE A 148 14.19 3.66 2.28
N THR A 149 14.78 3.21 1.18
CA THR A 149 14.78 3.91 -0.10
C THR A 149 13.70 3.36 -1.02
N TYR A 150 13.08 4.23 -1.80
CA TYR A 150 12.07 3.88 -2.78
C TYR A 150 12.59 4.09 -4.20
N ASN A 151 12.47 3.07 -5.04
CA ASN A 151 12.78 3.14 -6.46
C ASN A 151 11.56 3.66 -7.23
N ASN A 152 11.60 4.94 -7.61
CA ASN A 152 10.53 5.55 -8.40
C ASN A 152 10.37 4.97 -9.82
N ILE A 153 11.38 4.29 -10.36
CA ILE A 153 11.34 3.69 -11.71
C ILE A 153 10.65 2.32 -11.67
N GLU A 154 11.01 1.50 -10.69
CA GLU A 154 10.46 0.14 -10.52
C GLU A 154 9.15 0.15 -9.72
N HIS A 155 8.82 1.27 -9.07
CA HIS A 155 7.70 1.39 -8.12
C HIS A 155 7.81 0.41 -6.95
N GLU A 156 9.03 0.17 -6.48
CA GLU A 156 9.36 -0.81 -5.46
C GLU A 156 10.21 -0.21 -4.33
N VAL A 157 10.06 -0.77 -3.14
CA VAL A 157 10.89 -0.45 -1.97
C VAL A 157 12.14 -1.28 -2.05
N HIS A 158 13.31 -0.67 -1.92
CA HIS A 158 14.52 -1.44 -1.77
C HIS A 158 14.46 -2.22 -0.46
N SER A 159 14.70 -3.52 -0.51
CA SER A 159 14.65 -4.38 0.68
C SER A 159 15.74 -4.07 1.70
N ASP A 160 16.74 -3.28 1.32
CA ASP A 160 17.81 -2.83 2.20
C ASP A 160 17.27 -1.83 3.23
N PHE A 161 17.01 -2.35 4.42
CA PHE A 161 16.68 -1.58 5.61
C PHE A 161 17.78 -0.58 5.92
N ILE A 162 17.42 0.71 6.07
CA ILE A 162 18.39 1.76 6.41
C ILE A 162 18.56 1.86 7.92
N THR A 163 17.48 2.13 8.65
CA THR A 163 17.51 2.30 10.10
C THR A 163 16.11 2.23 10.71
N LYS A 164 16.07 2.03 12.03
CA LYS A 164 14.86 2.04 12.86
C LYS A 164 14.94 3.22 13.81
N GLY A 165 13.81 3.90 13.97
CA GLY A 165 13.59 4.97 14.93
C GLY A 165 12.28 4.79 15.66
N SER A 166 11.83 5.86 16.30
CA SER A 166 10.49 6.00 16.86
C SER A 166 9.87 7.32 16.47
N TYR A 167 8.56 7.46 16.70
CA TYR A 167 7.84 8.70 16.46
C TYR A 167 6.87 9.03 17.60
N SER A 168 6.44 10.28 17.67
CA SER A 168 5.30 10.69 18.49
C SER A 168 4.61 11.90 17.87
N PHE A 169 3.31 12.05 18.14
CA PHE A 169 2.55 13.24 17.76
C PHE A 169 2.31 14.12 18.98
N SER A 170 2.32 15.44 18.78
CA SER A 170 2.00 16.40 19.84
C SER A 170 1.34 17.65 19.29
N VAL A 171 0.67 18.40 20.16
CA VAL A 171 0.15 19.72 19.84
C VAL A 171 0.63 20.76 20.83
N VAL A 172 1.04 21.90 20.29
CA VAL A 172 1.41 23.08 21.05
C VAL A 172 0.38 24.17 20.80
N LYS A 173 -0.11 24.83 21.87
CA LYS A 173 -0.98 26.00 21.72
C LYS A 173 -0.23 27.16 21.10
N ASN A 174 -0.85 27.81 20.13
CA ASN A 174 -0.32 29.04 19.58
C ASN A 174 -0.66 30.21 20.51
N SER A 175 0.36 31.00 20.89
CA SER A 175 0.21 32.21 21.68
C SER A 175 0.23 33.49 20.84
N ASP A 176 0.54 33.41 19.54
CA ASP A 176 0.56 34.57 18.65
C ASP A 176 -0.87 34.91 18.18
N PRO A 177 -1.44 36.05 18.63
CA PRO A 177 -2.79 36.45 18.25
C PRO A 177 -2.93 36.85 16.78
N ASN A 178 -1.82 37.03 16.05
CA ASN A 178 -1.84 37.38 14.63
C ASN A 178 -1.93 36.16 13.71
N LEU A 179 -1.68 34.96 14.23
CA LEU A 179 -1.81 33.72 13.48
C LEU A 179 -3.22 33.19 13.65
N SER A 180 -3.80 32.72 12.54
CA SER A 180 -5.17 32.22 12.54
C SER A 180 -5.30 30.87 13.25
N TYR A 181 -4.22 30.09 13.37
CA TYR A 181 -4.21 28.76 13.96
C TYR A 181 -4.17 28.84 15.50
N GLU A 182 -5.06 28.11 16.19
CA GLU A 182 -5.05 28.03 17.66
C GLU A 182 -3.99 27.07 18.21
N THR A 183 -3.58 26.10 17.40
CA THR A 183 -2.64 25.04 17.77
C THR A 183 -1.66 24.74 16.62
N PHE A 184 -0.53 24.15 16.97
CA PHE A 184 0.48 23.66 16.03
C PHE A 184 0.63 22.14 16.21
N PRO A 185 0.26 21.33 15.21
CA PRO A 185 0.50 19.89 15.20
C PRO A 185 1.95 19.61 14.86
N TYR A 186 2.56 18.68 15.61
CA TYR A 186 3.92 18.24 15.41
C TYR A 186 4.01 16.72 15.30
N LEU A 187 4.87 16.26 14.40
CA LEU A 187 5.43 14.92 14.39
C LEU A 187 6.88 15.02 14.89
N THR A 188 7.21 14.31 15.95
CA THR A 188 8.59 14.18 16.40
C THR A 188 9.11 12.82 15.96
N LEU A 189 10.20 12.79 15.21
CA LEU A 189 10.92 11.58 14.82
C LEU A 189 12.20 11.46 15.62
N THR A 190 12.54 10.25 16.05
CA THR A 190 13.83 9.96 16.70
C THR A 190 14.54 8.88 15.91
N TYR A 191 15.64 9.22 15.24
CA TYR A 191 16.40 8.31 14.39
C TYR A 191 17.90 8.58 14.44
N LYS A 192 18.67 7.63 13.92
CA LYS A 192 20.14 7.67 13.92
C LYS A 192 20.67 8.26 12.62
N THR A 193 21.69 9.10 12.74
CA THR A 193 22.46 9.61 11.60
C THR A 193 23.95 9.49 11.86
N ASP A 194 24.74 9.38 10.80
CA ASP A 194 26.19 9.49 10.87
C ASP A 194 26.66 10.96 11.07
N GLU A 195 27.97 11.18 10.97
CA GLU A 195 28.61 12.49 11.11
C GLU A 195 28.25 13.49 9.99
N ASN A 196 27.70 13.01 8.87
CA ASN A 196 27.26 13.81 7.73
C ASN A 196 25.73 13.97 7.68
N ASP A 197 25.05 13.64 8.78
CA ASP A 197 23.59 13.63 8.91
C ASP A 197 22.89 12.68 7.93
N ILE A 198 23.54 11.59 7.52
CA ILE A 198 22.94 10.53 6.69
C ILE A 198 22.37 9.44 7.60
N LEU A 199 21.16 8.93 7.31
CA LEU A 199 20.55 7.83 8.05
C LEU A 199 21.47 6.60 8.11
N THR A 200 21.54 5.96 9.28
CA THR A 200 22.44 4.80 9.50
C THR A 200 21.88 3.84 10.56
N ASP A 201 22.21 2.55 10.45
CA ASP A 201 21.95 1.53 11.46
C ASP A 201 23.09 1.38 12.48
N ALA A 202 24.18 2.13 12.33
CA ALA A 202 25.33 2.10 13.21
C ALA A 202 24.96 2.32 14.68
N ASP A 203 25.82 1.86 15.58
CA ASP A 203 25.62 2.05 17.03
C ASP A 203 25.99 3.48 17.46
N VAL A 204 25.19 4.43 17.01
CA VAL A 204 25.25 5.84 17.37
C VAL A 204 23.96 6.27 18.09
N PRO A 205 24.00 7.29 18.97
CA PRO A 205 22.80 7.81 19.60
C PRO A 205 21.81 8.35 18.56
N ALA A 206 20.52 8.05 18.73
CA ALA A 206 19.48 8.66 17.93
C ALA A 206 19.29 10.14 18.32
N LYS A 207 18.94 10.97 17.33
CA LYS A 207 18.63 12.40 17.49
C LYS A 207 17.14 12.63 17.31
N GLU A 208 16.61 13.59 18.04
CA GLU A 208 15.22 14.04 17.93
C GLU A 208 15.09 15.11 16.84
N HIS A 209 14.10 14.96 15.98
CA HIS A 209 13.75 15.88 14.91
C HIS A 209 12.25 16.20 14.98
N LYS A 210 11.92 17.46 15.23
CA LYS A 210 10.54 17.89 15.47
C LYS A 210 9.99 18.63 14.25
N PHE A 211 8.91 18.13 13.68
CA PHE A 211 8.34 18.63 12.43
C PHE A 211 6.95 19.23 12.63
N ASN A 212 6.79 20.51 12.29
CA ASN A 212 5.49 21.17 12.23
C ASN A 212 4.72 20.68 10.99
N LEU A 213 3.46 20.28 11.19
CA LEU A 213 2.61 19.70 10.15
C LEU A 213 1.65 20.71 9.48
N ILE A 214 1.75 22.00 9.84
CA ILE A 214 0.91 23.06 9.26
C ILE A 214 1.06 23.08 7.73
N GLY A 215 -0.10 23.16 7.06
CA GLY A 215 -0.20 23.12 5.61
C GLY A 215 -0.36 21.71 5.04
N SER A 216 -0.37 20.65 5.85
CA SER A 216 -0.81 19.31 5.43
C SER A 216 -2.31 19.29 5.10
N SER A 217 -2.74 18.35 4.25
CA SER A 217 -4.15 18.22 3.87
C SER A 217 -5.02 17.74 5.04
N SER A 218 -6.33 18.02 5.00
CA SER A 218 -7.28 17.51 5.99
C SER A 218 -7.33 15.98 6.05
N LEU A 219 -7.18 15.33 4.89
CA LEU A 219 -7.17 13.87 4.78
C LEU A 219 -5.97 13.26 5.51
N THR A 220 -4.82 13.95 5.57
CA THR A 220 -3.63 13.51 6.32
C THR A 220 -3.95 13.26 7.79
N TYR A 221 -4.63 14.20 8.44
CA TYR A 221 -5.04 14.03 9.83
C TYR A 221 -6.06 12.89 9.99
N SER A 222 -7.00 12.77 9.05
CA SER A 222 -8.01 11.70 9.08
C SER A 222 -7.41 10.29 8.93
N VAL A 223 -6.36 10.13 8.13
CA VAL A 223 -5.67 8.83 8.01
C VAL A 223 -4.78 8.55 9.20
N ILE A 224 -4.13 9.56 9.79
CA ILE A 224 -3.33 9.39 11.01
C ILE A 224 -4.22 8.97 12.19
N ASP A 225 -5.39 9.58 12.34
CA ASP A 225 -6.41 9.12 13.29
C ASP A 225 -6.73 7.64 13.07
N LYS A 226 -7.20 7.32 11.86
CA LYS A 226 -7.73 6.00 11.53
C LYS A 226 -6.69 4.88 11.69
N PHE A 227 -5.46 5.09 11.24
CA PHE A 227 -4.47 4.00 11.14
C PHE A 227 -3.45 4.01 12.27
N LEU A 228 -3.23 5.14 12.95
CA LEU A 228 -2.29 5.25 14.07
C LEU A 228 -2.98 5.53 15.40
N GLY A 229 -4.32 5.66 15.43
CA GLY A 229 -5.10 5.86 16.66
C GLY A 229 -4.82 7.19 17.35
N VAL A 230 -4.42 8.22 16.60
CA VAL A 230 -4.10 9.54 17.17
C VAL A 230 -5.38 10.35 17.31
N ASP A 231 -5.81 10.56 18.55
CA ASP A 231 -6.98 11.40 18.86
C ASP A 231 -6.66 12.86 18.54
N TRP A 232 -7.23 13.34 17.43
CA TRP A 232 -7.07 14.73 17.05
C TRP A 232 -8.02 15.67 17.78
N ASP A 233 -9.07 15.23 18.47
CA ASP A 233 -9.94 16.14 19.25
C ASP A 233 -9.20 16.72 20.48
N GLU A 234 -8.16 16.04 20.98
CA GLU A 234 -7.18 16.63 21.91
C GLU A 234 -6.20 17.62 21.24
N LEU A 235 -6.11 17.64 19.90
CA LEU A 235 -5.06 18.32 19.11
C LEU A 235 -5.60 19.42 18.15
N ALA A 236 -6.87 19.36 17.72
CA ALA A 236 -7.38 19.96 16.49
C ALA A 236 -8.34 21.15 16.69
N LYS A 237 -7.88 22.20 17.36
CA LYS A 237 -8.44 23.53 17.08
C LYS A 237 -7.92 24.14 15.77
N THR A 238 -7.12 23.40 15.01
CA THR A 238 -6.62 23.73 13.68
C THR A 238 -7.67 23.48 12.59
N GLN A 239 -8.60 24.43 12.48
CA GLN A 239 -9.20 25.00 11.26
C GLN A 239 -9.73 24.13 10.11
N ASN A 240 -10.96 24.51 9.70
CA ASN A 240 -11.48 24.60 8.32
C ASN A 240 -10.85 23.66 7.28
N LEU A 241 -11.38 22.44 7.25
CA LEU A 241 -11.07 21.31 6.35
C LEU A 241 -11.37 21.55 4.86
N ARG A 242 -11.25 22.77 4.32
CA ARG A 242 -11.45 23.00 2.87
C ARG A 242 -10.18 22.70 2.09
N SER A 243 -9.82 21.42 2.03
CA SER A 243 -9.09 20.87 0.89
C SER A 243 -10.10 20.38 -0.15
N VAL A 244 -9.93 20.81 -1.40
CA VAL A 244 -10.72 20.36 -2.57
C VAL A 244 -10.01 19.19 -3.28
N GLY A 245 -8.92 18.67 -2.70
CA GLY A 245 -8.13 17.58 -3.29
C GLY A 245 -8.46 16.22 -2.68
N ASN A 246 -8.60 15.20 -3.53
CA ASN A 246 -8.74 13.78 -3.14
C ASN A 246 -7.41 13.13 -2.72
N VAL A 247 -6.33 13.91 -2.57
CA VAL A 247 -4.95 13.40 -2.38
C VAL A 247 -4.47 13.70 -0.97
N THR A 248 -3.89 12.69 -0.34
CA THR A 248 -3.37 12.76 1.02
C THR A 248 -1.91 13.23 1.01
N PHE A 249 -1.69 14.55 0.97
CA PHE A 249 -0.35 15.12 1.04
C PHE A 249 -0.03 15.63 2.45
N MET A 250 1.22 15.43 2.86
CA MET A 250 1.73 15.86 4.15
C MET A 250 2.93 16.77 3.95
N LYS A 251 2.92 17.89 4.67
CA LYS A 251 3.98 18.89 4.66
C LYS A 251 4.60 18.92 6.05
N MET A 252 5.92 18.85 6.10
CA MET A 252 6.68 18.88 7.33
C MET A 252 7.73 19.98 7.27
N GLN A 253 7.75 20.86 8.25
CA GLN A 253 8.83 21.81 8.46
C GLN A 253 9.54 21.50 9.77
N GLU A 254 10.84 21.23 9.73
CA GLU A 254 11.59 20.98 10.95
C GLU A 254 11.72 22.27 11.78
N ASP A 255 11.44 22.15 13.07
CA ASP A 255 11.45 23.25 14.02
C ASP A 255 12.87 23.81 14.20
N GLY A 256 12.98 25.14 14.23
CA GLY A 256 14.29 25.82 14.31
C GLY A 256 15.12 25.78 13.02
N THR A 257 14.63 25.19 11.93
CA THR A 257 15.32 25.18 10.63
C THR A 257 14.42 25.65 9.49
N ASN A 258 15.02 25.79 8.30
CA ASN A 258 14.30 26.05 7.05
C ASN A 258 14.10 24.76 6.23
N TYR A 259 14.35 23.58 6.82
CA TYR A 259 14.17 22.32 6.13
C TYR A 259 12.69 22.01 5.99
N LEU A 260 12.28 21.92 4.73
CA LEU A 260 10.93 21.62 4.33
C LEU A 260 10.91 20.28 3.59
N LEU A 261 9.94 19.46 3.95
CA LEU A 261 9.62 18.21 3.28
C LEU A 261 8.18 18.26 2.80
N HIS A 262 7.99 17.80 1.57
CA HIS A 262 6.69 17.56 0.96
C HIS A 262 6.63 16.13 0.48
N GLY A 263 5.50 15.47 0.75
CA GLY A 263 5.32 14.07 0.43
C GLY A 263 3.87 13.64 0.47
N GLU A 264 3.68 12.37 0.15
CA GLU A 264 2.39 11.70 0.22
C GLU A 264 2.36 10.79 1.45
N ILE A 265 1.24 10.78 2.16
CA ILE A 265 0.96 9.80 3.20
C ILE A 265 -0.08 8.80 2.71
N THR A 266 0.26 7.53 2.74
CA THR A 266 -0.50 6.46 2.05
C THR A 266 -0.35 5.14 2.79
N LEU A 267 -0.97 4.08 2.27
CA LEU A 267 -0.90 2.70 2.80
C LEU A 267 0.08 1.82 2.00
N PHE A 268 0.61 2.36 0.90
CA PHE A 268 1.47 1.64 -0.06
C PHE A 268 2.72 2.46 -0.38
N PRO A 269 3.82 1.80 -0.80
CA PRO A 269 4.01 0.35 -0.90
C PRO A 269 4.02 -0.33 0.47
N GLN A 270 3.80 -1.65 0.48
CA GLN A 270 3.83 -2.44 1.71
C GLN A 270 5.23 -2.45 2.31
N ILE A 271 5.34 -2.50 3.64
CA ILE A 271 6.64 -2.69 4.28
C ILE A 271 7.21 -4.04 3.85
N PRO A 272 8.53 -4.16 3.59
CA PRO A 272 9.13 -5.46 3.29
C PRO A 272 8.80 -6.49 4.38
N GLU A 273 8.43 -7.69 3.96
CA GLU A 273 8.02 -8.73 4.91
C GLU A 273 9.16 -9.15 5.84
N GLY A 274 8.80 -9.56 7.07
CA GLY A 274 9.75 -9.98 8.09
C GLY A 274 10.39 -8.83 8.87
N VAL A 275 10.11 -7.58 8.50
CA VAL A 275 10.52 -6.38 9.24
C VAL A 275 9.70 -6.21 10.52
N LEU A 276 8.38 -6.46 10.45
CA LEU A 276 7.47 -6.39 11.59
C LEU A 276 7.41 -7.76 12.28
N LYS A 277 8.06 -7.87 13.45
CA LYS A 277 8.15 -9.10 14.23
C LYS A 277 6.91 -9.37 15.05
#